data_AF-A0A1H5BLR5-F1
#
_entry.id   AF-A0A1H5BLR5-F1
#
_cell.length_a   1.000
_cell.length_b   1.000
_cell.length_c   1.000
_cell.angle_alpha   90.00
_cell.angle_beta   90.00
_cell.angle_gamma   90.00
#
_symmetry.space_group_name_H-M   'P 1'
#
loop_
_entity.id
_entity.type
_entity.pdbx_description
1 polymer ?
#
loop_
_entity_poly.entity_id
_entity_poly.type
_entity_poly.pdbx_seq_one_letter_code
_entity_poly.pdbx_strand_id
1 'polypeptide(L)'
;MDFRDAEAVLQAVKQIHADHGRLDGVVYGAGVIEDRLIAEKSAESFQRVYGTKVEGARTLLDALAELPEPPAFAVSFGSIAAALGNRGQVDYAAANDTLETLGARWRDRTGRRALTVHWGPWAPTGAHGGMVTPELGREYARRGISLIDPEEGTLALLRELAWGEESTGSVVYTASGW
;
A
#
# COMPACT_ATOMS: atom_id res chain seq x y z
N MET A 1 11.74 -12.80 -2.34
CA MET A 1 12.50 -11.85 -1.50
C MET A 1 11.63 -11.49 -0.30
N ASP A 2 12.19 -11.48 0.90
CA ASP A 2 11.52 -10.92 2.08
C ASP A 2 11.81 -9.41 2.12
N PHE A 3 10.77 -8.57 2.07
CA PHE A 3 10.94 -7.12 2.12
C PHE A 3 11.40 -6.59 3.48
N ARG A 4 11.50 -7.45 4.50
CA ARG A 4 12.12 -7.13 5.79
C ARG A 4 13.64 -7.30 5.78
N ASP A 5 14.18 -7.96 4.75
CA ASP A 5 15.63 -8.05 4.53
C ASP A 5 16.09 -6.84 3.72
N ALA A 6 16.65 -5.85 4.43
CA ALA A 6 17.01 -4.60 3.81
C ALA A 6 18.10 -4.74 2.75
N GLU A 7 19.07 -5.64 2.96
CA GLU A 7 20.14 -5.89 1.99
C GLU A 7 19.57 -6.54 0.73
N ALA A 8 18.67 -7.52 0.88
CA ALA A 8 18.03 -8.16 -0.27
C ALA A 8 17.21 -7.16 -1.12
N VAL A 9 16.50 -6.22 -0.49
CA VAL A 9 15.77 -5.15 -1.19
C VAL A 9 16.73 -4.24 -1.95
N LEU A 10 17.79 -3.76 -1.27
CA LEU A 10 18.80 -2.89 -1.87
C LEU A 10 19.47 -3.55 -3.09
N GLN A 11 19.86 -4.83 -2.95
CA GLN A 11 20.49 -5.57 -4.02
C GLN A 11 19.56 -5.77 -5.21
N ALA A 12 18.29 -6.07 -4.99
CA ALA A 12 17.35 -6.23 -6.09
C ALA A 12 17.09 -4.92 -6.84
N VAL A 13 16.95 -3.78 -6.14
CA VAL A 13 16.80 -2.47 -6.81
C VAL A 13 18.02 -2.18 -7.68
N LYS A 14 19.23 -2.41 -7.16
CA LYS A 14 20.48 -2.25 -7.92
C LYS A 14 20.57 -3.19 -9.11
N GLN A 15 20.20 -4.46 -8.92
CA GLN A 15 20.26 -5.48 -9.97
C GLN A 15 19.28 -5.16 -11.10
N ILE A 16 18.03 -4.81 -10.78
CA ILE A 16 17.03 -4.39 -11.77
C ILE A 16 17.53 -3.19 -12.57
N HIS A 17 18.10 -2.18 -11.91
CA HIS A 17 18.68 -1.04 -12.61
C HIS A 17 19.89 -1.42 -13.45
N ALA A 18 20.77 -2.31 -12.98
CA ALA A 18 21.94 -2.77 -13.73
C ALA A 18 21.54 -3.55 -14.99
N ASP A 19 20.51 -4.39 -14.90
CA ASP A 19 20.06 -5.26 -15.99
C ASP A 19 19.27 -4.49 -17.06
N HIS A 20 18.50 -3.46 -16.65
CA HIS A 20 17.59 -2.74 -17.55
C HIS A 20 18.01 -1.29 -17.84
N GLY A 21 18.97 -0.75 -17.09
CA GLY A 21 19.46 0.64 -17.21
C GLY A 21 18.51 1.71 -16.67
N ARG A 22 17.28 1.35 -16.29
CA ARG A 22 16.26 2.26 -15.74
C ARG A 22 15.25 1.50 -14.88
N LEU A 23 14.56 2.24 -14.00
CA LEU A 23 13.39 1.77 -13.26
C LEU A 23 12.32 2.85 -13.34
N ASP A 24 11.21 2.56 -14.02
CA ASP A 24 10.22 3.58 -14.38
C ASP A 24 9.22 3.93 -13.29
N GLY A 25 8.83 2.93 -12.50
CA GLY A 25 7.83 3.07 -11.47
C GLY A 25 7.85 1.90 -10.50
N VAL A 26 7.37 2.14 -9.28
CA VAL A 26 7.23 1.13 -8.25
C VAL A 26 5.83 1.12 -7.68
N VAL A 27 5.31 -0.08 -7.42
CA VAL A 27 4.09 -0.29 -6.63
C VAL A 27 4.46 -1.16 -5.43
N TYR A 28 4.35 -0.59 -4.22
CA TYR A 28 4.59 -1.29 -2.97
C TYR A 28 3.26 -1.78 -2.38
N GLY A 29 3.03 -3.10 -2.48
CA GLY A 29 1.83 -3.77 -1.98
C GLY A 29 2.07 -4.78 -0.85
N ALA A 30 3.30 -4.88 -0.34
CA ALA A 30 3.62 -5.85 0.70
C ALA A 30 2.97 -5.46 2.04
N GLY A 31 2.43 -6.46 2.74
CA GLY A 31 1.80 -6.27 4.04
C GLY A 31 1.20 -7.56 4.58
N VAL A 32 0.94 -7.57 5.88
CA VAL A 32 0.23 -8.64 6.58
C VAL A 32 -0.83 -8.01 7.49
N ILE A 33 -1.83 -8.79 7.90
CA ILE A 33 -2.92 -8.35 8.77
C ILE A 33 -3.03 -9.35 9.93
N GLU A 34 -3.18 -8.84 11.15
CA GLU A 34 -3.41 -9.63 12.36
C GLU A 34 -4.47 -8.96 13.25
N ASP A 35 -5.73 -8.94 12.80
CA ASP A 35 -6.79 -8.19 13.47
C ASP A 35 -7.01 -8.64 14.92
N ARG A 36 -6.91 -7.68 15.85
CA ARG A 36 -7.16 -7.85 17.29
C ARG A 36 -7.59 -6.53 17.91
N LEU A 37 -8.50 -6.60 18.89
CA LEU A 37 -8.81 -5.42 19.70
C LEU A 37 -7.55 -4.91 20.39
N ILE A 38 -7.43 -3.59 20.57
CA ILE A 38 -6.24 -2.97 21.18
C ILE A 38 -5.90 -3.57 22.55
N ALA A 39 -6.91 -3.95 23.34
CA ALA A 39 -6.74 -4.59 24.65
C ALA A 39 -6.12 -6.00 24.58
N GLU A 40 -6.22 -6.66 23.42
CA GLU A 40 -5.71 -8.02 23.18
C GLU A 40 -4.50 -8.01 22.24
N LYS A 41 -4.03 -6.83 21.84
CA LYS A 41 -2.96 -6.66 20.86
C LYS A 41 -1.60 -6.70 21.56
N SER A 42 -0.85 -7.78 21.36
CA SER A 42 0.53 -7.85 21.85
C SER A 42 1.44 -6.92 21.05
N ALA A 43 2.52 -6.46 21.68
CA ALA A 43 3.52 -5.62 21.01
C ALA A 43 4.18 -6.35 19.84
N GLU A 44 4.41 -7.65 19.94
CA GLU A 44 4.99 -8.47 18.89
C GLU A 44 4.05 -8.58 17.69
N SER A 45 2.74 -8.74 17.92
CA SER A 45 1.73 -8.75 16.86
C SER A 45 1.65 -7.41 16.14
N PHE A 46 1.65 -6.32 16.91
CA PHE A 46 1.73 -4.97 16.35
C PHE A 46 2.97 -4.81 15.47
N GLN A 47 4.15 -5.19 15.98
CA GLN A 47 5.42 -5.04 15.26
C GLN A 47 5.49 -5.90 14.00
N ARG A 48 4.86 -7.08 13.97
CA ARG A 48 4.79 -7.88 12.74
C ARG A 48 4.00 -7.18 11.64
N VAL A 49 2.83 -6.65 11.94
CA VAL A 49 2.00 -5.94 10.94
C VAL A 49 2.66 -4.62 10.54
N TYR A 50 3.02 -3.80 11.52
CA TYR A 50 3.60 -2.49 11.29
C TYR A 50 4.97 -2.59 10.62
N GLY A 51 5.89 -3.36 11.20
CA GLY A 51 7.26 -3.48 10.70
C GLY A 51 7.34 -4.08 9.30
N THR A 52 6.50 -5.08 8.98
CA THR A 52 6.48 -5.66 7.62
C THR A 52 6.18 -4.62 6.56
N LYS A 53 5.24 -3.71 6.84
CA LYS A 53 4.78 -2.71 5.87
C LYS A 53 5.65 -1.46 5.87
N VAL A 54 5.98 -0.96 7.05
CA VAL A 54 6.70 0.32 7.21
C VAL A 54 8.17 0.16 6.91
N GLU A 55 8.85 -0.83 7.48
CA GLU A 55 10.28 -1.01 7.26
C GLU A 55 10.57 -1.41 5.82
N GLY A 56 9.75 -2.30 5.24
CA GLY A 56 9.89 -2.68 3.84
C GLY A 56 9.67 -1.51 2.88
N ALA A 57 8.66 -0.67 3.12
CA ALA A 57 8.45 0.54 2.32
C ALA A 57 9.60 1.54 2.49
N ARG A 58 10.05 1.77 3.73
CA ARG A 58 11.15 2.69 4.03
C ARG A 58 12.42 2.27 3.29
N THR A 59 12.83 1.00 3.43
CA THR A 59 14.02 0.51 2.74
C THR A 59 13.90 0.58 1.23
N LEU A 60 12.74 0.23 0.67
CA LEU A 60 12.52 0.33 -0.77
C LEU A 60 12.62 1.77 -1.26
N LEU A 61 11.94 2.71 -0.62
CA LEU A 61 11.97 4.13 -1.00
C LEU A 61 13.37 4.72 -0.85
N ASP A 62 14.09 4.39 0.23
CA ASP A 62 15.48 4.79 0.40
C ASP A 62 16.35 4.26 -0.75
N ALA A 63 16.23 2.96 -1.09
CA ALA A 63 16.97 2.34 -2.19
C ALA A 63 16.71 3.01 -3.55
N LEU A 64 15.44 3.36 -3.82
CA LEU A 64 15.05 4.04 -5.05
C LEU A 64 15.57 5.47 -5.13
N ALA A 65 15.67 6.16 -3.99
CA ALA A 65 16.22 7.52 -3.91
C ALA A 65 17.74 7.58 -4.11
N GLU A 66 18.46 6.46 -3.93
CA GLU A 66 19.90 6.34 -4.20
C GLU A 66 20.23 5.99 -5.66
N LEU A 67 19.22 5.70 -6.49
CA LEU A 67 19.47 5.46 -7.91
C LEU A 67 19.94 6.74 -8.61
N PRO A 68 20.81 6.64 -9.64
CA PRO A 68 21.23 7.80 -10.42
C PRO A 68 20.04 8.57 -11.00
N GLU A 69 19.01 7.84 -11.43
CA GLU A 69 17.71 8.39 -11.78
C GLU A 69 16.61 7.63 -11.00
N PRO A 70 15.98 8.27 -10.00
CA PRO A 70 14.85 7.69 -9.29
C PRO A 70 13.65 7.51 -10.23
N PRO A 71 12.78 6.50 -9.99
CA PRO A 71 11.61 6.25 -10.82
C PRO A 71 10.70 7.47 -10.94
N ALA A 72 9.97 7.56 -12.05
CA ALA A 72 9.03 8.66 -12.29
C ALA A 72 7.95 8.73 -11.19
N PHE A 73 7.55 7.58 -10.65
CA PHE A 73 6.64 7.49 -9.52
C PHE A 73 6.93 6.33 -8.55
N ALA A 74 6.51 6.50 -7.31
CA ALA A 74 6.39 5.44 -6.32
C ALA A 74 4.96 5.42 -5.76
N VAL A 75 4.27 4.29 -5.90
CA VAL A 75 2.92 4.06 -5.38
C VAL A 75 3.00 3.15 -4.17
N SER A 76 2.31 3.51 -3.10
CA SER A 76 2.09 2.68 -1.93
C SER A 76 0.63 2.26 -1.84
N PHE A 77 0.36 0.95 -1.72
CA PHE A 77 -1.00 0.47 -1.46
C PHE A 77 -1.28 0.64 0.03
N GLY A 78 -1.97 1.72 0.36
CA GLY A 78 -2.56 2.00 1.66
C GLY A 78 -3.87 1.24 1.88
N SER A 79 -4.57 1.62 2.94
CA SER A 79 -5.92 1.14 3.24
C SER A 79 -6.78 2.25 3.79
N ILE A 80 -8.08 2.20 3.50
CA ILE A 80 -9.09 3.07 4.11
C ILE A 80 -9.07 3.03 5.64
N ALA A 81 -8.56 1.95 6.24
CA ALA A 81 -8.40 1.84 7.69
C ALA A 81 -7.48 2.93 8.28
N ALA A 82 -6.54 3.48 7.51
CA ALA A 82 -5.75 4.63 7.94
C ALA A 82 -6.58 5.93 8.00
N ALA A 83 -7.49 6.11 7.05
CA ALA A 83 -8.30 7.32 6.93
C ALA A 83 -9.48 7.35 7.90
N LEU A 84 -10.19 6.21 8.05
CA LEU A 84 -11.44 6.13 8.82
C LEU A 84 -11.30 5.33 10.11
N GLY A 85 -10.17 4.67 10.32
CA GLY A 85 -10.02 3.65 11.35
C GLY A 85 -10.77 2.37 10.99
N ASN A 86 -10.40 1.27 11.63
CA ASN A 86 -11.22 0.07 11.64
C ASN A 86 -11.02 -0.67 12.97
N ARG A 87 -12.12 -1.19 13.52
CA ARG A 87 -12.10 -1.87 14.82
C ARG A 87 -11.25 -3.13 14.68
N GLY A 88 -10.22 -3.22 15.52
CA GLY A 88 -9.29 -4.35 15.53
C GLY A 88 -8.04 -4.18 14.65
N GLN A 89 -7.89 -3.02 13.99
CA GLN A 89 -6.83 -2.78 13.01
C GLN A 89 -5.91 -1.62 13.41
N VAL A 90 -5.60 -1.48 14.71
CA VAL A 90 -4.83 -0.32 15.21
C VAL A 90 -3.43 -0.21 14.59
N ASP A 91 -2.74 -1.34 14.46
CA ASP A 91 -1.41 -1.46 13.86
C ASP A 91 -1.46 -1.32 12.34
N TYR A 92 -2.45 -1.94 11.70
CA TYR A 92 -2.65 -1.86 10.26
C TYR A 92 -2.99 -0.43 9.85
N ALA A 93 -3.90 0.25 10.55
CA ALA A 93 -4.21 1.66 10.32
C ALA A 93 -2.96 2.54 10.47
N ALA A 94 -2.21 2.40 11.57
CA ALA A 94 -0.98 3.15 11.81
C ALA A 94 0.09 2.89 10.72
N ALA A 95 0.24 1.65 10.28
CA ALA A 95 1.19 1.28 9.24
C ALA A 95 0.83 1.89 7.87
N ASN A 96 -0.47 1.89 7.53
CA ASN A 96 -0.96 2.47 6.29
C ASN A 96 -0.85 3.99 6.27
N ASP A 97 -1.13 4.66 7.39
CA ASP A 97 -0.92 6.11 7.56
C ASP A 97 0.57 6.49 7.43
N THR A 98 1.44 5.67 8.01
CA THR A 98 2.89 5.88 7.90
C THR A 98 3.39 5.83 6.45
N LEU A 99 2.78 5.04 5.57
CA LEU A 99 3.17 5.00 4.15
C LEU A 99 2.96 6.34 3.45
N GLU A 100 1.91 7.08 3.77
CA GLU A 100 1.69 8.42 3.24
C GLU A 100 2.81 9.38 3.65
N THR A 101 3.23 9.33 4.92
CA THR A 101 4.37 10.13 5.40
C THR A 101 5.68 9.75 4.72
N LEU A 102 5.94 8.45 4.52
CA LEU A 102 7.14 7.98 3.81
C LEU A 102 7.15 8.42 2.35
N GLY A 103 6.01 8.31 1.66
CA GLY A 103 5.84 8.78 0.29
C GLY A 103 6.10 10.28 0.16
N ALA A 104 5.54 11.10 1.07
CA ALA A 104 5.77 12.54 1.09
C ALA A 104 7.26 12.88 1.24
N ARG A 105 7.97 12.24 2.18
CA ARG A 105 9.42 12.42 2.36
C ARG A 105 10.21 12.02 1.12
N TRP A 106 9.84 10.93 0.47
CA TRP A 106 10.51 10.48 -0.76
C TRP A 106 10.30 11.47 -1.92
N ARG A 107 9.07 12.01 -2.08
CA ARG A 107 8.79 13.07 -3.05
C ARG A 107 9.62 14.31 -2.79
N ASP A 108 9.67 14.79 -1.54
CA ASP A 108 10.44 15.98 -1.18
C ASP A 108 11.94 15.79 -1.44
N ARG A 109 12.45 14.56 -1.27
CA ARG A 109 13.85 14.20 -1.50
C ARG A 109 14.21 14.08 -2.98
N THR A 110 13.31 13.55 -3.81
CA THR A 110 13.61 13.15 -5.20
C THR A 110 12.99 14.07 -6.25
N GLY A 111 11.99 14.89 -5.87
CA GLY A 111 11.16 15.64 -6.81
C GLY A 111 10.26 14.77 -7.69
N ARG A 112 10.16 13.47 -7.42
CA ARG A 112 9.34 12.50 -8.18
C ARG A 112 7.99 12.28 -7.51
N ARG A 113 7.03 11.76 -8.29
CA ARG A 113 5.65 11.59 -7.80
C ARG A 113 5.56 10.44 -6.78
N ALA A 114 5.01 10.72 -5.60
CA ALA A 114 4.69 9.70 -4.61
C ALA A 114 3.18 9.71 -4.32
N LEU A 115 2.55 8.54 -4.39
CA LEU A 115 1.11 8.40 -4.18
C LEU A 115 0.82 7.23 -3.25
N THR A 116 0.10 7.49 -2.16
CA THR A 116 -0.49 6.43 -1.34
C THR A 116 -1.96 6.25 -1.70
N VAL A 117 -2.34 5.05 -2.15
CA VAL A 117 -3.73 4.73 -2.47
C VAL A 117 -4.35 3.95 -1.31
N HIS A 118 -5.23 4.60 -0.56
CA HIS A 118 -5.99 4.00 0.53
C HIS A 118 -7.16 3.20 -0.03
N TRP A 119 -6.93 1.91 -0.25
CA TRP A 119 -7.93 1.01 -0.79
C TRP A 119 -9.00 0.62 0.24
N GLY A 120 -10.25 0.65 -0.18
CA GLY A 120 -11.35 -0.12 0.41
C GLY A 120 -11.19 -1.63 0.14
N PRO A 121 -12.12 -2.46 0.60
CA PRO A 121 -12.04 -3.91 0.46
C PRO A 121 -12.24 -4.36 -1.00
N TRP A 122 -11.35 -5.20 -1.51
CA TRP A 122 -11.39 -5.75 -2.88
C TRP A 122 -12.20 -7.05 -2.93
N ALA A 123 -12.93 -7.22 -4.02
CA ALA A 123 -13.73 -8.40 -4.32
C ALA A 123 -12.83 -9.60 -4.60
N PRO A 124 -13.32 -10.83 -4.33
CA PRO A 124 -12.62 -12.04 -4.74
C PRO A 124 -12.61 -12.19 -6.27
N THR A 125 -11.58 -12.87 -6.78
CA THR A 125 -11.53 -13.42 -8.14
C THR A 125 -11.40 -14.94 -8.08
N GLY A 126 -11.47 -15.62 -9.22
CA GLY A 126 -11.19 -17.06 -9.28
C GLY A 126 -9.80 -17.46 -8.76
N ALA A 127 -8.84 -16.53 -8.73
CA ALA A 127 -7.48 -16.76 -8.27
C ALA A 127 -7.18 -16.20 -6.86
N HIS A 128 -7.98 -15.25 -6.37
CA HIS A 128 -7.72 -14.56 -5.10
C HIS A 128 -8.99 -14.43 -4.26
N GLY A 129 -8.91 -14.73 -2.95
CA GLY A 129 -10.06 -14.70 -2.05
C GLY A 129 -10.61 -13.31 -1.69
N GLY A 130 -10.10 -12.23 -2.28
CA GLY A 130 -10.46 -10.86 -1.92
C GLY A 130 -9.88 -10.43 -0.57
N MET A 131 -10.35 -9.30 -0.04
CA MET A 131 -9.86 -8.74 1.24
C MET A 131 -10.84 -8.91 2.41
N VAL A 132 -11.95 -9.61 2.20
CA VAL A 132 -12.95 -9.84 3.24
C VAL A 132 -13.32 -11.31 3.28
N THR A 133 -13.67 -11.81 4.46
CA THR A 133 -14.25 -13.15 4.56
C THR A 133 -15.60 -13.20 3.82
N PRO A 134 -16.04 -14.37 3.33
CA PRO A 134 -17.36 -14.50 2.72
C PRO A 134 -18.49 -14.00 3.63
N GLU A 135 -18.37 -14.18 4.94
CA GLU A 135 -19.33 -13.71 5.95
C GLU A 135 -19.41 -12.19 5.97
N LEU A 136 -18.25 -11.51 6.02
CA LEU A 136 -18.18 -10.05 6.05
C LEU A 136 -18.61 -9.45 4.70
N GLY A 137 -18.26 -10.09 3.58
CA GLY A 137 -18.73 -9.70 2.25
C GLY A 137 -20.26 -9.76 2.13
N ARG A 138 -20.91 -10.80 2.67
CA ARG A 138 -22.39 -10.87 2.74
C ARG A 138 -22.97 -9.75 3.58
N GLU A 139 -22.33 -9.39 4.70
CA GLU A 139 -22.80 -8.28 5.54
C GLU A 139 -22.71 -6.93 4.84
N TYR A 140 -21.61 -6.65 4.13
CA TYR A 140 -21.49 -5.44 3.32
C TYR A 140 -22.56 -5.38 2.23
N ALA A 141 -22.79 -6.49 1.52
CA ALA A 141 -23.84 -6.55 0.51
C ALA A 141 -25.25 -6.27 1.09
N ARG A 142 -25.56 -6.78 2.28
CA ARG A 142 -26.84 -6.48 2.98
C ARG A 142 -27.02 -4.99 3.29
N ARG A 143 -25.92 -4.26 3.49
CA ARG A 143 -25.90 -2.81 3.75
C ARG A 143 -25.80 -1.97 2.47
N GLY A 144 -25.79 -2.60 1.29
CA GLY A 144 -25.62 -1.91 0.01
C GLY A 144 -24.17 -1.47 -0.27
N ILE A 145 -23.20 -1.97 0.50
CA ILE A 145 -21.79 -1.67 0.35
C ILE A 145 -21.17 -2.71 -0.60
N SER A 146 -20.63 -2.25 -1.72
CA SER A 146 -19.94 -3.10 -2.67
C SER A 146 -18.46 -3.30 -2.30
N LEU A 147 -17.83 -4.29 -2.92
CA LEU A 147 -16.37 -4.49 -2.88
C LEU A 147 -15.76 -3.95 -4.18
N ILE A 148 -14.49 -3.54 -4.14
CA ILE A 148 -13.78 -3.06 -5.32
C ILE A 148 -13.61 -4.20 -6.30
N ASP A 149 -14.17 -4.06 -7.49
CA ASP A 149 -13.87 -4.96 -8.59
C ASP A 149 -12.39 -4.83 -8.98
N PRO A 150 -11.63 -5.93 -9.14
CA PRO A 150 -10.20 -5.85 -9.40
C PRO A 150 -9.80 -5.21 -10.72
N GLU A 151 -10.63 -5.30 -11.76
CA GLU A 151 -10.36 -4.61 -13.03
C GLU A 151 -10.59 -3.11 -12.84
N GLU A 152 -11.70 -2.71 -12.21
CA GLU A 152 -11.97 -1.30 -11.93
C GLU A 152 -10.96 -0.67 -10.96
N GLY A 153 -10.53 -1.39 -9.92
CA GLY A 153 -9.48 -0.92 -9.02
C GLY A 153 -8.15 -0.70 -9.75
N THR A 154 -7.77 -1.63 -10.63
CA THR A 154 -6.59 -1.47 -11.48
C THR A 154 -6.71 -0.26 -12.39
N LEU A 155 -7.85 -0.10 -13.07
CA LEU A 155 -8.12 1.05 -13.92
C LEU A 155 -8.08 2.35 -13.13
N ALA A 156 -8.67 2.42 -11.93
CA ALA A 156 -8.64 3.60 -11.07
C ALA A 156 -7.20 4.08 -10.80
N LEU A 157 -6.30 3.16 -10.43
CA LEU A 157 -4.88 3.49 -10.24
C LEU A 157 -4.22 4.02 -11.53
N LEU A 158 -4.46 3.36 -12.67
CA LEU A 158 -3.90 3.79 -13.95
C LEU A 158 -4.40 5.19 -14.35
N ARG A 159 -5.68 5.47 -14.13
CA ARG A 159 -6.29 6.79 -14.38
C ARG A 159 -5.68 7.86 -13.46
N GLU A 160 -5.49 7.54 -12.19
CA GLU A 160 -4.83 8.43 -11.23
C GLU A 160 -3.39 8.75 -11.64
N LEU A 161 -2.64 7.73 -12.07
CA LEU A 161 -1.28 7.92 -12.55
C LEU A 161 -1.21 8.74 -13.84
N ALA A 162 -2.16 8.56 -14.75
CA ALA A 162 -2.18 9.26 -16.03
C ALA A 162 -2.71 10.70 -15.96
N TRP A 163 -3.72 10.96 -15.11
CA TRP A 163 -4.50 12.20 -15.15
C TRP A 163 -4.73 12.85 -13.79
N GLY A 164 -4.35 12.19 -12.69
CA GLY A 164 -4.39 12.79 -11.35
C GLY A 164 -3.36 13.90 -11.18
N GLU A 165 -3.59 14.78 -10.21
CA GLU A 165 -2.67 15.87 -9.92
C GLU A 165 -1.36 15.32 -9.33
N GLU A 166 -0.22 15.70 -9.89
CA GLU A 166 1.09 15.18 -9.44
C GLU A 166 1.43 15.55 -7.99
N SER A 167 0.83 16.63 -7.48
CA SER A 167 0.98 17.11 -6.10
C SER A 167 0.24 16.24 -5.07
N THR A 168 -0.76 15.46 -5.51
CA THR A 168 -1.58 14.62 -4.64
C THR A 168 -0.74 13.52 -3.99
N GLY A 169 -0.61 13.58 -2.67
CA GLY A 169 0.15 12.61 -1.88
C GLY A 169 -0.62 11.34 -1.54
N SER A 170 -1.95 11.42 -1.47
CA SER A 170 -2.80 10.28 -1.16
C SER A 170 -4.19 10.42 -1.76
N VAL A 171 -4.82 9.28 -2.05
CA VAL A 171 -6.22 9.18 -2.49
C VAL A 171 -6.90 8.02 -1.78
N VAL A 172 -8.21 8.10 -1.59
CA VAL A 172 -9.03 7.00 -1.06
C VAL A 172 -9.91 6.47 -2.18
N TYR A 173 -9.84 5.17 -2.44
CA TYR A 173 -10.73 4.51 -3.38
C TYR A 173 -11.55 3.45 -2.70
N THR A 174 -12.86 3.56 -2.87
CA THR A 174 -13.86 2.63 -2.35
C THR A 174 -14.81 2.25 -3.48
N ALA A 175 -15.48 1.10 -3.31
CA ALA A 175 -16.62 0.78 -4.14
C ALA A 175 -17.88 1.53 -3.65
N SER A 176 -18.90 1.57 -4.50
CA SER A 176 -20.17 2.23 -4.21
C SER A 176 -20.78 1.81 -2.86
N GLY A 177 -21.31 2.80 -2.14
CA GLY A 177 -22.05 2.62 -0.89
C GLY A 177 -21.21 2.70 0.39
N TRP A 178 -19.89 2.88 0.28
CA TRP A 178 -18.99 3.12 1.42
C TRP A 178 -19.19 4.48 2.08
#